data_AF-A0A8H7ZM72-F1
#
_entry.id   AF-A0A8H7ZM72-F1
#
_cell.length_a   1.000
_cell.length_b   1.000
_cell.length_c   1.000
_cell.angle_alpha   90.00
_cell.angle_beta   90.00
_cell.angle_gamma   90.00
#
_symmetry.space_group_name_H-M   'P 1'
#
loop_
_entity.id
_entity.type
_entity.pdbx_description
1 polymer ?
#
loop_
_entity_poly.entity_id
_entity_poly.type
_entity_poly.pdbx_seq_one_letter_code
_entity_poly.pdbx_strand_id
1 'polypeptide(L)'
;MMVLMYTATDAVVDQIVTVSKKPNVTFIRELHDNAGCRDLVIGLLSTYVMYAVASLLYFEPWHMITSIFRYLLILPATINVLMVYAFCNTHDVSGTKGDNAGKVDLLPAVVKTNDDGLQTADVELVTENAYINEAYHRTVRALAFRSREKHDERDVATKETDAYQVIRIRFALTWIFTNAAVAVALTMPAANGEPFGSGKTFNYLTFIFWFFTFLSTIRFTGSVIFLILRRFS
;
A
#
# COMPACT_ATOMS: atom_id res chain seq x y z
N MET A 1 8.14 10.22 2.07
CA MET A 1 7.37 10.89 0.98
C MET A 1 7.33 12.40 1.12
N MET A 2 6.94 12.98 2.27
CA MET A 2 6.93 14.44 2.45
C MET A 2 8.31 15.08 2.24
N VAL A 3 9.39 14.44 2.74
CA VAL A 3 10.77 14.88 2.50
C VAL A 3 11.15 14.81 1.01
N LEU A 4 10.78 13.74 0.30
CA LEU A 4 11.02 13.60 -1.14
C LEU A 4 10.26 14.67 -1.95
N MET A 5 9.02 14.96 -1.55
CA MET A 5 8.21 16.01 -2.17
C MET A 5 8.85 17.38 -1.95
N TYR A 6 9.33 17.66 -0.74
CA TYR A 6 10.06 18.89 -0.41
C TYR A 6 11.36 19.02 -1.20
N THR A 7 12.20 17.97 -1.25
CA THR A 7 13.45 17.99 -2.03
C THR A 7 13.19 18.11 -3.53
N ALA A 8 12.08 17.54 -4.03
CA ALA A 8 11.70 17.68 -5.42
C ALA A 8 11.20 19.11 -5.72
N THR A 9 10.42 19.72 -4.82
CA THR A 9 10.01 21.12 -4.98
C THR A 9 11.20 22.06 -4.95
N ASP A 10 12.16 21.84 -4.06
CA ASP A 10 13.38 22.65 -3.99
C ASP A 10 14.21 22.50 -5.27
N ALA A 11 14.39 21.27 -5.79
CA ALA A 11 15.08 21.04 -7.06
C ALA A 11 14.39 21.75 -8.24
N VAL A 12 13.05 21.76 -8.26
CA VAL A 12 12.28 22.49 -9.29
C VAL A 12 12.44 24.01 -9.13
N VAL A 13 12.39 24.52 -7.90
CA VAL A 13 12.59 25.95 -7.62
C VAL A 13 14.00 26.38 -8.02
N ASP A 14 15.02 25.60 -7.70
CA ASP A 14 16.41 25.89 -8.09
C ASP A 14 16.58 25.92 -9.62
N GLN A 15 15.90 25.03 -10.34
CA GLN A 15 15.87 25.07 -11.81
C GLN A 15 15.21 26.36 -12.33
N ILE A 16 14.07 26.76 -11.75
CA ILE A 16 13.36 27.98 -12.15
C ILE A 16 14.19 29.23 -11.83
N VAL A 17 14.85 29.27 -10.66
CA VAL A 17 15.71 30.38 -10.24
C VAL A 17 16.95 30.47 -11.13
N THR A 18 17.52 29.33 -11.53
CA THR A 18 18.65 29.29 -12.47
C THR A 18 18.28 29.86 -13.84
N VAL A 19 17.08 29.54 -14.33
CA VAL A 19 16.52 30.10 -15.57
C VAL A 19 16.24 31.61 -15.44
N SER A 20 15.72 32.05 -14.29
CA SER A 20 15.39 33.45 -14.02
C SER A 20 16.62 34.37 -13.92
N LYS A 21 17.76 33.87 -13.44
CA LYS A 21 18.99 34.65 -13.26
C LYS A 21 19.72 35.03 -14.56
N LYS A 22 19.28 34.57 -15.73
CA LYS A 22 19.88 34.91 -17.03
C LYS A 22 19.11 36.04 -17.72
N PRO A 23 19.52 37.31 -17.59
CA PRO A 23 18.88 38.41 -18.29
C PRO A 23 19.22 38.29 -19.79
N ASN A 24 18.19 38.21 -20.65
CA ASN A 24 18.26 38.24 -22.13
C ASN A 24 18.32 36.90 -22.91
N VAL A 25 17.91 35.77 -22.34
CA VAL A 25 17.63 34.56 -23.13
C VAL A 25 16.13 34.42 -23.40
N THR A 26 15.75 34.16 -24.65
CA THR A 26 14.36 33.76 -24.97
C THR A 26 14.09 32.40 -24.32
N PHE A 27 12.93 32.24 -23.69
CA PHE A 27 12.55 31.01 -22.97
C PHE A 27 12.77 29.74 -23.81
N ILE A 28 12.47 29.78 -25.11
CA ILE A 28 12.66 28.66 -26.05
C ILE A 28 14.14 28.24 -26.16
N ARG A 29 15.07 29.21 -26.15
CA ARG A 29 16.50 28.93 -26.22
C ARG A 29 17.01 28.31 -24.93
N GLU A 30 16.52 28.78 -23.79
CA GLU A 30 16.85 28.17 -22.49
C GLU A 30 16.26 26.75 -22.34
N LEU A 31 15.08 26.51 -22.90
CA LEU A 31 14.47 25.18 -23.00
C LEU A 31 15.30 24.22 -23.86
N HIS A 32 15.95 24.72 -24.89
CA HIS A 32 16.85 23.93 -25.72
C HIS A 32 18.20 23.69 -25.02
N ASP A 33 18.76 24.71 -24.37
CA ASP A 33 20.10 24.69 -23.80
C ASP A 33 20.16 23.99 -22.43
N ASN A 34 19.07 23.97 -21.66
CA ASN A 34 18.98 23.33 -20.36
C ASN A 34 18.09 22.08 -20.38
N ALA A 35 18.73 20.91 -20.39
CA ALA A 35 18.04 19.62 -20.45
C ALA A 35 17.10 19.37 -19.25
N GLY A 36 17.40 19.90 -18.06
CA GLY A 36 16.55 19.72 -16.87
C GLY A 36 15.24 20.49 -16.97
N CYS A 37 15.33 21.76 -17.39
CA CYS A 37 14.17 22.59 -17.64
C CYS A 37 13.30 21.99 -18.76
N ARG A 38 13.94 21.48 -19.82
CA ARG A 38 13.25 20.80 -20.92
C ARG A 38 12.45 19.60 -20.46
N ASP A 39 13.08 18.67 -19.75
CA ASP A 39 12.45 17.42 -19.36
C ASP A 39 11.28 17.68 -18.38
N LEU A 40 11.44 18.66 -17.48
CA LEU A 40 10.38 19.11 -16.58
C LEU A 40 9.18 19.69 -17.35
N VAL A 41 9.44 20.58 -18.32
CA VAL A 41 8.37 21.17 -19.14
C VAL A 41 7.67 20.10 -19.96
N ILE A 42 8.40 19.17 -20.58
CA ILE A 42 7.83 18.06 -21.34
C ILE A 42 6.93 17.19 -20.44
N GLY A 43 7.38 16.84 -19.22
CA GLY A 43 6.59 16.04 -18.28
C GLY A 43 5.31 16.75 -17.81
N LEU A 44 5.39 18.04 -17.52
CA LEU A 44 4.22 18.85 -17.14
C LEU A 44 3.24 19.01 -18.29
N LEU A 45 3.72 19.30 -19.50
CA LEU A 45 2.85 19.43 -20.67
C LEU A 45 2.22 18.08 -21.03
N SER A 46 2.97 16.98 -20.96
CA SER A 46 2.43 15.64 -21.25
C SER A 46 1.32 15.23 -20.28
N THR A 47 1.36 15.68 -19.03
CA THR A 47 0.28 15.40 -18.07
C THR A 47 -0.87 16.38 -18.23
N TYR A 48 -0.66 17.70 -18.18
CA TYR A 48 -1.79 18.63 -18.20
C TYR A 48 -2.35 18.87 -19.61
N VAL A 49 -1.49 19.07 -20.62
CA VAL A 49 -1.94 19.42 -21.97
C VAL A 49 -2.56 18.23 -22.67
N MET A 50 -2.03 17.01 -22.53
CA MET A 50 -2.68 15.84 -23.13
C MET A 50 -4.08 15.60 -22.55
N TYR A 51 -4.28 15.84 -21.24
CA TYR A 51 -5.62 15.79 -20.64
C TYR A 51 -6.53 16.91 -21.16
N ALA A 52 -6.01 18.13 -21.35
CA ALA A 52 -6.77 19.23 -21.93
C ALA A 52 -7.21 18.92 -23.37
N VAL A 53 -6.28 18.45 -24.21
CA VAL A 53 -6.54 18.05 -25.60
C VAL A 53 -7.52 16.88 -25.66
N ALA A 54 -7.36 15.88 -24.79
CA ALA A 54 -8.32 14.78 -24.70
C ALA A 54 -9.71 15.32 -24.36
N SER A 55 -9.85 16.16 -23.32
CA SER A 55 -11.15 16.71 -22.92
C SER A 55 -11.82 17.51 -24.04
N LEU A 56 -11.04 18.21 -24.87
CA LEU A 56 -11.53 18.90 -26.06
C LEU A 56 -12.00 17.92 -27.15
N LEU A 57 -11.27 16.82 -27.40
CA LEU A 57 -11.68 15.78 -28.34
C LEU A 57 -12.99 15.11 -27.93
N TYR A 58 -13.26 14.99 -26.63
CA TYR A 58 -14.53 14.47 -26.09
C TYR A 58 -15.64 15.54 -25.97
N PHE A 59 -15.37 16.80 -26.34
CA PHE A 59 -16.29 17.94 -26.25
C PHE A 59 -16.80 18.28 -24.83
N GLU A 60 -16.06 17.91 -23.78
CA GLU A 60 -16.46 18.17 -22.38
C GLU A 60 -15.35 18.87 -21.56
N PRO A 61 -14.83 20.05 -21.96
CA PRO A 61 -13.71 20.69 -21.26
C PRO A 61 -14.05 21.18 -19.83
N TRP A 62 -15.34 21.32 -19.51
CA TRP A 62 -15.82 21.91 -18.26
C TRP A 62 -15.38 21.14 -17.01
N HIS A 63 -15.34 19.81 -17.09
CA HIS A 63 -14.99 18.96 -15.95
C HIS A 63 -13.55 19.20 -15.45
N MET A 64 -12.64 19.62 -16.34
CA MET A 64 -11.24 19.87 -15.98
C MET A 64 -11.12 21.19 -15.24
N ILE A 65 -11.78 22.25 -15.74
CA ILE A 65 -11.68 23.60 -15.18
C ILE A 65 -12.24 23.65 -13.76
N THR A 66 -13.40 23.02 -13.51
CA THR A 66 -14.05 23.07 -12.19
C THR A 66 -13.36 22.22 -11.14
N SER A 67 -12.71 21.13 -11.55
CA SER A 67 -12.23 20.09 -10.64
C SER A 67 -10.71 20.12 -10.40
N ILE A 68 -9.93 20.78 -11.27
CA ILE A 68 -8.45 20.74 -11.21
C ILE A 68 -7.90 21.21 -9.86
N PHE A 69 -8.42 22.31 -9.30
CA PHE A 69 -7.93 22.83 -8.02
C PHE A 69 -8.23 21.89 -6.86
N ARG A 70 -9.45 21.34 -6.79
CA ARG A 70 -9.83 20.38 -5.75
C ARG A 70 -9.02 19.09 -5.88
N TYR A 71 -8.83 18.62 -7.11
CA TYR A 71 -8.03 17.44 -7.42
C TYR A 71 -6.57 17.61 -6.98
N LEU A 72 -5.91 18.71 -7.35
CA LEU A 72 -4.50 18.96 -7.02
C LEU A 72 -4.24 19.04 -5.51
N LEU A 73 -5.16 19.63 -4.74
CA LEU A 73 -5.03 19.74 -3.28
C LEU A 73 -5.20 18.40 -2.58
N ILE A 74 -6.11 17.56 -3.05
CA ILE A 74 -6.45 16.27 -2.42
C ILE A 74 -5.49 15.15 -2.85
N LEU A 75 -4.89 15.25 -4.05
CA LEU A 75 -4.00 14.25 -4.64
C LEU A 75 -2.89 13.76 -3.68
N PRO A 76 -2.06 14.62 -3.07
CA PRO A 76 -0.98 14.16 -2.20
C PRO A 76 -1.51 13.42 -0.96
N ALA A 77 -2.64 13.85 -0.39
CA ALA A 77 -3.25 13.18 0.74
C ALA A 77 -3.80 11.80 0.34
N THR A 78 -4.52 11.73 -0.78
CA THR A 78 -5.11 10.46 -1.26
C THR A 78 -4.07 9.42 -1.62
N ILE A 79 -2.96 9.79 -2.28
CA ILE A 79 -1.88 8.85 -2.59
C ILE A 79 -1.24 8.31 -1.31
N ASN A 80 -0.96 9.17 -0.32
CA ASN A 80 -0.38 8.73 0.95
C ASN A 80 -1.31 7.78 1.71
N VAL A 81 -2.58 8.16 1.87
CA VAL A 81 -3.57 7.36 2.62
C VAL A 81 -3.83 6.04 1.92
N LEU A 82 -4.04 6.04 0.61
CA LEU A 82 -4.29 4.82 -0.15
C LEU A 82 -3.09 3.86 -0.13
N MET A 83 -1.86 4.38 -0.23
CA MET A 83 -0.66 3.55 -0.15
C MET A 83 -0.52 2.88 1.22
N VAL A 84 -0.66 3.63 2.31
CA VAL A 84 -0.61 3.06 3.66
C VAL A 84 -1.74 2.05 3.87
N TYR A 85 -2.95 2.39 3.43
CA TYR A 85 -4.11 1.51 3.53
C TYR A 85 -3.91 0.20 2.75
N ALA A 86 -3.40 0.27 1.52
CA ALA A 86 -3.12 -0.91 0.69
C ALA A 86 -2.07 -1.82 1.34
N PHE A 87 -0.97 -1.27 1.85
CA PHE A 87 0.04 -2.07 2.57
C PHE A 87 -0.54 -2.69 3.84
N CYS A 88 -1.41 -1.95 4.53
CA CYS A 88 -2.04 -2.44 5.74
C CYS A 88 -3.08 -3.55 5.50
N ASN A 89 -3.69 -3.57 4.31
CA ASN A 89 -4.74 -4.53 3.92
C ASN A 89 -4.29 -5.58 2.90
N THR A 90 -2.99 -5.69 2.61
CA THR A 90 -2.43 -6.70 1.67
C THR A 90 -2.71 -8.15 2.12
N HIS A 91 -3.08 -8.37 3.38
CA HIS A 91 -3.45 -9.67 3.93
C HIS A 91 -4.89 -10.11 3.61
N ASP A 92 -5.77 -9.20 3.22
CA ASP A 92 -7.18 -9.49 2.90
C ASP A 92 -7.39 -9.83 1.41
N VAL A 93 -6.30 -10.05 0.67
CA VAL A 93 -6.33 -10.31 -0.79
C VAL A 93 -6.16 -11.80 -1.12
N SER A 94 -5.87 -12.66 -0.13
CA SER A 94 -6.06 -14.12 -0.25
C SER A 94 -7.53 -14.45 0.01
N GLY A 95 -8.36 -14.12 -0.98
CA GLY A 95 -9.82 -14.10 -0.87
C GLY A 95 -10.47 -15.39 -0.38
N THR A 96 -11.65 -15.22 0.23
CA THR A 96 -12.79 -16.17 0.26
C THR A 96 -12.46 -17.67 0.29
N LYS A 97 -11.44 -18.09 1.04
CA LYS A 97 -11.17 -19.52 1.28
C LYS A 97 -11.33 -19.82 2.76
N GLY A 98 -12.52 -20.31 3.09
CA GLY A 98 -12.66 -21.30 4.15
C GLY A 98 -13.22 -20.82 5.48
N ASP A 99 -14.33 -20.07 5.50
CA ASP A 99 -15.14 -19.90 6.72
C ASP A 99 -16.03 -21.14 7.01
N ASN A 100 -15.52 -22.35 6.72
CA ASN A 100 -16.23 -23.63 6.87
C ASN A 100 -15.44 -24.60 7.76
N ALA A 101 -14.81 -24.10 8.82
CA ALA A 101 -14.32 -24.95 9.90
C ALA A 101 -15.07 -24.57 11.18
N GLY A 102 -16.27 -25.14 11.32
CA GLY A 102 -16.99 -25.13 12.59
C GLY A 102 -16.13 -25.77 13.67
N LYS A 103 -15.48 -24.94 14.49
CA LYS A 103 -15.00 -25.33 15.81
C LYS A 103 -16.01 -24.84 16.84
N VAL A 104 -17.15 -25.52 16.88
CA VAL A 104 -17.99 -25.57 18.08
C VAL A 104 -17.47 -26.77 18.87
N ASP A 105 -16.42 -26.54 19.65
CA ASP A 105 -15.91 -27.53 20.59
C ASP A 105 -16.82 -27.53 21.82
N LEU A 106 -18.00 -28.15 21.66
CA LEU A 106 -18.85 -28.49 22.79
C LEU A 106 -18.36 -29.85 23.32
N LEU A 107 -18.01 -29.83 24.61
CA LEU A 107 -17.72 -30.98 25.47
C LEU A 107 -18.65 -32.17 25.14
N PRO A 108 -18.23 -33.43 25.32
CA PRO A 108 -19.07 -34.60 25.06
C PRO A 108 -20.16 -34.70 26.13
N ALA A 109 -21.20 -33.89 26.01
CA ALA A 109 -22.45 -34.03 26.75
C ALA A 109 -23.28 -35.08 26.02
N VAL A 110 -23.37 -36.27 26.60
CA VAL A 110 -24.30 -37.31 26.11
C VAL A 110 -25.70 -36.89 26.51
N VAL A 111 -26.38 -36.16 25.63
CA VAL A 111 -27.80 -35.84 25.78
C VAL A 111 -28.59 -37.11 25.45
N LYS A 112 -29.25 -37.70 26.44
CA LYS A 112 -30.28 -38.72 26.21
C LYS A 112 -31.65 -38.04 26.27
N THR A 113 -32.45 -38.24 25.23
CA THR A 113 -33.84 -37.80 25.17
C THR A 113 -34.72 -38.93 25.68
N ASN A 114 -35.48 -38.70 26.75
CA ASN A 114 -36.61 -39.56 27.11
C ASN A 114 -37.87 -39.09 26.35
N ASP A 115 -38.81 -40.01 26.16
CA ASP A 115 -39.96 -39.90 25.23
C ASP A 115 -40.97 -38.75 25.52
N ASP A 116 -40.78 -37.96 26.59
CA ASP A 116 -41.65 -36.83 26.98
C ASP A 116 -41.03 -35.43 26.72
N GLY A 117 -39.94 -35.33 25.94
CA GLY A 117 -39.53 -34.05 25.33
C GLY A 117 -38.85 -33.02 26.24
N LEU A 118 -38.49 -33.36 27.49
CA LEU A 118 -37.64 -32.53 28.34
C LEU A 118 -36.16 -32.94 28.26
N GLN A 119 -35.30 -31.98 27.91
CA GLN A 119 -33.84 -32.16 27.92
C GLN A 119 -33.32 -32.01 29.35
N THR A 120 -33.14 -33.12 30.05
CA THR A 120 -32.43 -33.16 31.33
C THR A 120 -30.99 -33.61 31.11
N ALA A 121 -30.04 -32.74 31.45
CA ALA A 121 -28.63 -33.09 31.51
C ALA A 121 -28.35 -33.83 32.83
N ASP A 122 -28.40 -35.16 32.80
CA ASP A 122 -27.94 -35.97 33.92
C ASP A 122 -26.41 -35.91 33.97
N VAL A 123 -25.90 -35.06 34.87
CA VAL A 123 -24.50 -35.13 35.30
C VAL A 123 -24.46 -36.23 36.36
N GLU A 124 -23.98 -37.40 35.97
CA GLU A 124 -23.73 -38.52 36.88
C GLU A 124 -22.61 -38.13 37.87
N LEU A 125 -22.98 -37.44 38.95
CA LEU A 125 -22.11 -37.18 40.08
C LEU A 125 -21.97 -38.49 40.86
N VAL A 126 -20.95 -39.27 40.51
CA VAL A 126 -20.54 -40.46 41.27
C VAL A 126 -20.17 -40.01 42.68
N THR A 127 -21.13 -40.12 43.59
CA THR A 127 -21.05 -39.70 45.02
C THR A 127 -20.47 -40.79 45.91
N GLU A 128 -19.81 -41.78 45.30
CA GLU A 128 -19.15 -42.85 46.03
C GLU A 128 -17.80 -42.35 46.57
N ASN A 129 -17.67 -42.30 47.90
CA ASN A 129 -16.48 -41.80 48.58
C ASN A 129 -15.18 -42.51 48.14
N ALA A 130 -15.27 -43.77 47.70
CA ALA A 130 -14.15 -44.52 47.15
C ALA A 130 -13.64 -43.92 45.83
N TYR A 131 -14.55 -43.50 44.95
CA TYR A 131 -14.21 -42.85 43.68
C TYR A 131 -13.60 -41.46 43.91
N ILE A 132 -14.12 -40.71 44.88
CA ILE A 132 -13.55 -39.42 45.28
C ILE A 132 -12.11 -39.60 45.79
N ASN A 133 -11.88 -40.60 46.65
CA ASN A 133 -10.55 -40.86 47.18
C ASN A 133 -9.59 -41.36 46.09
N GLU A 134 -10.06 -42.19 45.16
CA GLU A 134 -9.27 -42.62 44.02
C GLU A 134 -8.92 -41.46 43.09
N ALA A 135 -9.89 -40.59 42.79
CA ALA A 135 -9.68 -39.38 42.01
C ALA A 135 -8.69 -38.43 42.69
N TYR A 136 -8.78 -38.25 44.01
CA TYR A 136 -7.83 -37.47 44.80
C TYR A 136 -6.41 -38.04 44.71
N HIS A 137 -6.23 -39.35 44.90
CA HIS A 137 -4.91 -39.97 44.76
C HIS A 137 -4.38 -39.94 43.32
N ARG A 138 -5.25 -39.91 42.31
CA ARG A 138 -4.86 -39.73 40.90
C ARG A 138 -4.39 -38.30 40.64
N THR A 139 -5.08 -37.28 41.16
CA THR A 139 -4.69 -35.87 40.97
C THR A 139 -3.42 -35.51 41.73
N VAL A 140 -3.24 -36.00 42.96
CA VAL A 140 -1.99 -35.81 43.72
C VAL A 140 -0.79 -36.43 42.97
N ARG A 141 -0.97 -37.63 42.39
CA ARG A 141 0.07 -38.25 41.55
C ARG A 141 0.33 -37.46 40.26
N ALA A 142 -0.72 -36.92 39.63
CA ALA A 142 -0.59 -36.09 38.43
C ALA A 142 0.13 -34.75 38.73
N LEU A 143 -0.08 -34.18 39.92
CA LEU A 143 0.59 -32.94 40.37
C LEU A 143 2.04 -33.18 40.82
N ALA A 144 2.38 -34.39 41.27
CA ALA A 144 3.74 -34.75 41.68
C ALA A 144 4.74 -34.73 40.52
N PHE A 145 4.26 -34.91 39.28
CA PHE A 145 5.07 -34.72 38.08
C PHE A 145 4.81 -33.32 37.52
N ARG A 146 5.86 -32.50 37.42
CA ARG A 146 5.79 -31.25 36.65
C ARG A 146 5.48 -31.63 35.22
N SER A 147 4.25 -31.35 34.77
CA SER A 147 3.84 -31.52 33.39
C SER A 147 4.92 -30.88 32.52
N ARG A 148 5.60 -31.70 31.69
CA ARG A 148 6.53 -31.20 30.69
C ARG A 148 5.71 -30.22 29.88
N GLU A 149 6.10 -28.95 29.90
CA GLU A 149 5.43 -27.88 29.17
C GLU A 149 5.13 -28.43 27.78
N LYS A 150 3.84 -28.72 27.53
CA LYS A 150 3.43 -29.14 26.20
C LYS A 150 3.85 -27.96 25.36
N HIS A 151 4.83 -28.20 24.49
CA HIS A 151 5.00 -27.33 23.36
C HIS A 151 3.71 -27.52 22.58
N ASP A 152 2.68 -26.75 22.92
CA ASP A 152 1.50 -26.65 22.09
C ASP A 152 2.06 -26.21 20.75
N GLU A 153 2.14 -27.17 19.82
CA GLU A 153 2.39 -26.84 18.44
C GLU A 153 1.28 -25.88 18.08
N ARG A 154 1.64 -24.58 18.04
CA ARG A 154 0.68 -23.49 17.86
C ARG A 154 -0.32 -23.89 16.78
N ASP A 155 -1.61 -23.76 17.11
CA ASP A 155 -2.72 -24.13 16.23
C ASP A 155 -2.43 -23.59 14.82
N VAL A 156 -2.71 -24.39 13.81
CA VAL A 156 -2.30 -24.11 12.42
C VAL A 156 -2.86 -22.76 11.96
N ALA A 157 -4.06 -22.41 12.46
CA ALA A 157 -4.71 -21.13 12.29
C ALA A 157 -3.90 -19.94 12.86
N THR A 158 -3.29 -20.09 14.04
CA THR A 158 -2.47 -19.04 14.67
C THR A 158 -1.13 -18.86 13.95
N LYS A 159 -0.55 -19.93 13.40
CA LYS A 159 0.68 -19.85 12.57
C LYS A 159 0.44 -19.15 11.23
N GLU A 160 -0.70 -19.42 10.61
CA GLU A 160 -1.15 -18.75 9.39
C GLU A 160 -1.34 -17.25 9.63
N THR A 161 -2.06 -16.84 10.70
CA THR A 161 -2.27 -15.43 11.03
C THR A 161 -0.97 -14.67 11.31
N ASP A 162 -0.01 -15.30 12.00
CA ASP A 162 1.30 -14.71 12.27
C ASP A 162 2.10 -14.49 10.97
N ALA A 163 2.04 -15.45 10.03
CA ALA A 163 2.70 -15.32 8.73
C ALA A 163 2.15 -14.14 7.91
N TYR A 164 0.83 -13.93 7.92
CA TYR A 164 0.20 -12.81 7.20
C TYR A 164 0.53 -11.44 7.81
N GLN A 165 0.63 -11.35 9.15
CA GLN A 165 1.05 -10.12 9.82
C GLN A 165 2.51 -9.75 9.50
N VAL A 166 3.39 -10.75 9.43
CA VAL A 166 4.80 -10.55 9.07
C VAL A 166 4.94 -10.07 7.62
N ILE A 167 4.13 -10.57 6.69
CA ILE A 167 4.14 -10.12 5.28
C ILE A 167 3.81 -8.63 5.17
N ARG A 168 2.74 -8.17 5.83
CA ARG A 168 2.37 -6.75 5.89
C ARG A 168 3.52 -5.87 6.38
N ILE A 169 4.15 -6.26 7.48
CA ILE A 169 5.25 -5.50 8.09
C ILE A 169 6.47 -5.48 7.16
N ARG A 170 6.79 -6.60 6.50
CA ARG A 170 7.92 -6.69 5.57
C ARG A 170 7.70 -5.80 4.34
N PHE A 171 6.52 -5.81 3.73
CA PHE A 171 6.22 -4.91 2.61
C PHE A 171 6.29 -3.45 3.00
N ALA A 172 5.70 -3.07 4.14
CA ALA A 172 5.77 -1.71 4.64
C ALA A 172 7.23 -1.28 4.95
N LEU A 173 8.03 -2.16 5.56
CA LEU A 173 9.44 -1.90 5.84
C LEU A 173 10.26 -1.77 4.55
N THR A 174 10.10 -2.68 3.59
CA THR A 174 10.78 -2.58 2.29
C THR A 174 10.39 -1.30 1.57
N TRP A 175 9.12 -0.90 1.62
CA TRP A 175 8.66 0.36 1.02
C TRP A 175 9.28 1.59 1.72
N ILE A 176 9.28 1.65 3.05
CA ILE A 176 9.91 2.75 3.79
C ILE A 176 11.41 2.79 3.51
N PHE A 177 12.09 1.64 3.54
CA PHE A 177 13.53 1.53 3.33
C PHE A 177 13.93 1.95 1.92
N THR A 178 13.21 1.49 0.88
CA THR A 178 13.48 1.89 -0.51
C THR A 178 13.23 3.38 -0.73
N ASN A 179 12.16 3.96 -0.16
CA ASN A 179 11.92 5.41 -0.21
C ASN A 179 13.01 6.21 0.54
N ALA A 180 13.48 5.70 1.69
CA ALA A 180 14.56 6.33 2.44
C ALA A 180 15.89 6.27 1.68
N ALA A 181 16.21 5.13 1.06
CA ALA A 181 17.40 4.97 0.23
C ALA A 181 17.40 5.94 -0.96
N VAL A 182 16.26 6.09 -1.64
CA VAL A 182 16.11 7.07 -2.73
C VAL A 182 16.26 8.49 -2.21
N ALA A 183 15.67 8.84 -1.06
CA ALA A 183 15.82 10.17 -0.47
C ALA A 183 17.28 10.51 -0.19
N VAL A 184 18.01 9.59 0.47
CA VAL A 184 19.44 9.75 0.75
C VAL A 184 20.25 9.88 -0.55
N ALA A 185 19.98 9.05 -1.55
CA ALA A 185 20.68 9.10 -2.83
C ALA A 185 20.51 10.44 -3.56
N LEU A 186 19.32 11.06 -3.45
CA LEU A 186 19.04 12.37 -4.06
C LEU A 186 19.60 13.55 -3.26
N THR A 187 19.66 13.45 -1.92
CA THR A 187 20.17 14.52 -1.05
C THR A 187 21.69 14.48 -0.84
N MET A 188 22.34 13.33 -1.05
CA MET A 188 23.79 13.17 -0.86
C MET A 188 24.65 14.18 -1.65
N PRO A 189 24.38 14.47 -2.94
CA PRO A 189 25.13 15.49 -3.67
C PRO A 189 25.06 16.88 -3.02
N ALA A 190 23.88 17.26 -2.51
CA ALA A 190 23.69 18.54 -1.83
C ALA A 190 24.42 18.63 -0.49
N ALA A 191 24.52 17.51 0.25
CA ALA A 191 25.30 17.43 1.48
C ALA A 191 26.81 17.62 1.23
N ASN A 192 27.29 17.33 0.02
CA ASN A 192 28.68 17.49 -0.39
C ASN A 192 28.99 18.87 -1.00
N GLY A 193 28.03 19.80 -0.98
CA GLY A 193 28.19 21.14 -1.55
C GLY A 193 28.02 21.20 -3.07
N GLU A 194 27.61 20.11 -3.72
CA GLU A 194 27.22 20.18 -5.13
C GLU A 194 25.79 20.72 -5.27
N PRO A 195 25.50 21.54 -6.29
CA PRO A 195 24.16 22.01 -6.53
C PRO A 195 23.21 20.83 -6.78
N PHE A 196 22.00 20.94 -6.22
CA PHE A 196 20.91 19.98 -6.44
C PHE A 196 20.67 19.83 -7.95
N GLY A 197 20.78 18.60 -8.47
CA GLY A 197 20.73 18.35 -9.92
C GLY A 197 22.08 18.10 -10.60
N SER A 198 23.15 17.87 -9.84
CA SER A 198 24.44 17.43 -10.41
C SER A 198 24.43 15.92 -10.71
N GLY A 199 24.80 15.57 -11.95
CA GLY A 199 25.07 14.20 -12.42
C GLY A 199 23.96 13.16 -12.19
N LYS A 200 23.97 12.49 -11.04
CA LYS A 200 23.10 11.33 -10.74
C LYS A 200 21.65 11.72 -10.44
N THR A 201 21.43 12.81 -9.70
CA THR A 201 20.09 13.32 -9.39
C THR A 201 19.37 13.77 -10.66
N PHE A 202 20.12 14.37 -11.59
CA PHE A 202 19.62 14.78 -12.89
C PHE A 202 19.10 13.60 -13.71
N ASN A 203 19.90 12.54 -13.85
CA ASN A 203 19.53 11.36 -14.63
C ASN A 203 18.27 10.67 -14.08
N TYR A 204 18.12 10.64 -12.75
CA TYR A 204 16.93 10.08 -12.11
C TYR A 204 15.66 10.89 -12.42
N LEU A 205 15.73 12.21 -12.30
CA LEU A 205 14.60 13.09 -12.62
C LEU A 205 14.22 13.03 -14.10
N THR A 206 15.21 13.07 -15.00
CA THR A 206 15.01 12.89 -16.44
C THR A 206 14.31 11.57 -16.75
N PHE A 207 14.78 10.46 -16.18
CA PHE A 207 14.15 9.15 -16.37
C PHE A 207 12.67 9.15 -15.97
N ILE A 208 12.36 9.73 -14.80
CA ILE A 208 10.98 9.81 -14.30
C ILE A 208 10.10 10.64 -15.23
N PHE A 209 10.54 11.83 -15.65
CA PHE A 209 9.73 12.68 -16.52
C PHE A 209 9.44 12.02 -17.88
N TRP A 210 10.43 11.35 -18.47
CA TRP A 210 10.26 10.60 -19.71
C TRP A 210 9.36 9.37 -19.53
N PHE A 211 9.49 8.66 -18.41
CA PHE A 211 8.62 7.52 -18.09
C PHE A 211 7.16 7.94 -17.92
N PHE A 212 6.90 9.05 -17.20
CA PHE A 212 5.56 9.63 -17.08
C PHE A 212 5.00 10.08 -18.44
N THR A 213 5.85 10.70 -19.27
CA THR A 213 5.46 11.14 -20.62
C THR A 213 5.05 9.95 -21.48
N PHE A 214 5.82 8.86 -21.43
CA PHE A 214 5.53 7.62 -22.14
C PHE A 214 4.19 7.00 -21.68
N LEU A 215 3.98 6.85 -20.38
CA LEU A 215 2.73 6.32 -19.83
C LEU A 215 1.52 7.19 -20.18
N SER A 216 1.65 8.52 -20.09
CA SER A 216 0.60 9.46 -20.49
C SER A 216 0.25 9.31 -21.96
N THR A 217 1.25 9.15 -22.82
CA THR A 217 1.09 8.98 -24.27
C THR A 217 0.34 7.68 -24.60
N ILE A 218 0.66 6.56 -23.94
CA ILE A 218 -0.07 5.30 -24.12
C ILE A 218 -1.54 5.49 -23.79
N ARG A 219 -1.84 6.10 -22.63
CA ARG A 219 -3.21 6.33 -22.18
C ARG A 219 -3.98 7.25 -23.14
N PHE A 220 -3.33 8.32 -23.60
CA PHE A 220 -3.90 9.24 -24.59
C PHE A 220 -4.21 8.52 -25.90
N THR A 221 -3.26 7.72 -26.40
CA THR A 221 -3.42 6.93 -27.63
C THR A 221 -4.60 5.96 -27.52
N GLY A 222 -4.71 5.22 -26.41
CA GLY A 222 -5.85 4.34 -26.16
C GLY A 222 -7.19 5.09 -26.14
N SER A 223 -7.21 6.29 -25.56
CA SER A 223 -8.38 7.16 -25.55
C SER A 223 -8.78 7.63 -26.95
N VAL A 224 -7.81 8.02 -27.79
CA VAL A 224 -8.08 8.40 -29.19
C VAL A 224 -8.58 7.20 -30.00
N ILE A 225 -7.97 6.02 -29.83
CA ILE A 225 -8.42 4.78 -30.50
C ILE A 225 -9.87 4.46 -30.11
N PHE A 226 -10.23 4.56 -28.83
CA PHE A 226 -11.60 4.34 -28.38
C PHE A 226 -12.60 5.29 -29.04
N LEU A 227 -12.26 6.57 -29.17
CA LEU A 227 -13.12 7.58 -29.81
C LEU A 227 -13.33 7.25 -31.30
N ILE A 228 -12.27 6.83 -31.99
CA ILE A 228 -12.33 6.38 -33.38
C ILE A 228 -13.23 5.15 -33.49
N LEU A 229 -13.02 4.11 -32.69
CA LEU A 229 -13.83 2.88 -32.72
C LEU A 229 -15.30 3.15 -32.41
N ARG A 230 -15.59 4.02 -31.43
CA ARG A 230 -16.95 4.46 -31.10
C ARG A 230 -17.64 5.18 -32.25
N ARG A 231 -16.89 5.83 -33.15
CA ARG A 231 -17.50 6.48 -34.33
C ARG A 231 -17.90 5.49 -35.42
N PHE A 232 -17.29 4.30 -35.44
CA PHE A 232 -17.54 3.25 -36.43
C PHE A 232 -18.46 2.12 -35.94
N SER A 233 -18.79 2.08 -34.64
CA SER A 233 -19.84 1.22 -34.05
C SER A 233 -21.16 1.97 -33.91
#